data_AF-A0A376MJZ8-F1
#
_entry.id   AF-A0A376MJZ8-F1
#
_cell.length_a   1.000
_cell.length_b   1.000
_cell.length_c   1.000
_cell.angle_alpha   90.00
_cell.angle_beta   90.00
_cell.angle_gamma   90.00
#
_symmetry.space_group_name_H-M   'P 1'
#
loop_
_entity.id
_entity.type
_entity.pdbx_description
1 polymer ?
#
loop_
_entity_poly.entity_id
_entity_poly.type
_entity_poly.pdbx_seq_one_letter_code
_entity_poly.pdbx_strand_id
1 'polypeptide(L)'
;MQTLQQVENYMALSERASEYLLAVIRSKPDAVICLATGATPLLTYHYLVEKIHQQQVDVSQLTFVKLDEWADLPLTMPGTCETFLQQHIVQPLGLREDQLISFRSEEINETECERVTNLIARKGGLDLCVLGLGKTVILG
;
A
#
# COMPACT_ATOMS: atom_id res chain seq x y z
N MET A 1 -5.31 -21.57 -3.56
CA MET A 1 -6.65 -21.62 -2.93
C MET A 1 -7.20 -20.20 -2.92
N GLN A 2 -8.33 -19.94 -3.59
CA GLN A 2 -9.00 -18.63 -3.55
C GLN A 2 -10.04 -18.65 -2.43
N THR A 3 -10.11 -17.59 -1.62
CA THR A 3 -11.06 -17.48 -0.50
C THR A 3 -11.91 -16.24 -0.70
N LEU A 4 -13.23 -16.37 -0.58
CA LEU A 4 -14.17 -15.25 -0.55
C LEU A 4 -14.72 -15.13 0.88
N GLN A 5 -14.66 -13.93 1.44
CA GLN A 5 -15.24 -13.63 2.76
C GLN A 5 -16.26 -12.52 2.62
N GLN A 6 -17.48 -12.79 3.06
CA GLN A 6 -18.51 -11.77 3.21
C GLN A 6 -18.49 -11.27 4.64
N VAL A 7 -18.50 -9.96 4.78
CA VAL A 7 -18.55 -9.25 6.07
C VAL A 7 -19.74 -8.29 6.05
N GLU A 8 -20.17 -7.89 7.23
CA GLU A 8 -21.44 -7.19 7.41
C GLU A 8 -21.43 -5.77 6.82
N ASN A 9 -20.29 -5.08 6.90
CA ASN A 9 -20.19 -3.68 6.51
C ASN A 9 -18.73 -3.25 6.28
N TYR A 10 -18.55 -1.99 5.89
CA TYR A 10 -17.26 -1.38 5.61
C TYR A 10 -16.28 -1.43 6.79
N MET A 11 -16.76 -1.21 8.03
CA MET A 11 -15.89 -1.26 9.21
C MET A 11 -15.37 -2.68 9.45
N ALA A 12 -16.25 -3.69 9.36
CA ALA A 12 -15.86 -5.09 9.49
C ALA A 12 -14.89 -5.53 8.37
N LEU A 13 -15.08 -5.04 7.14
CA LEU A 13 -14.16 -5.26 6.03
C LEU A 13 -12.78 -4.68 6.33
N SER A 14 -12.74 -3.42 6.76
CA SER A 14 -11.49 -2.72 7.04
C SER A 14 -10.74 -3.30 8.23
N GLU A 15 -11.46 -3.69 9.27
CA GLU A 15 -10.88 -4.37 10.44
C GLU A 15 -10.22 -5.66 9.99
N ARG A 16 -10.98 -6.52 9.29
CA ARG A 16 -10.50 -7.81 8.80
C ARG A 16 -9.30 -7.69 7.86
N ALA A 17 -9.33 -6.74 6.93
CA ALA A 17 -8.22 -6.50 6.01
C ALA A 17 -6.98 -5.98 6.75
N SER A 18 -7.15 -5.14 7.78
CA SER A 18 -6.04 -4.64 8.59
C SER A 18 -5.39 -5.75 9.42
N GLU A 19 -6.18 -6.70 9.93
CA GLU A 19 -5.67 -7.90 10.61
C GLU A 19 -4.84 -8.77 9.67
N TYR A 20 -5.28 -8.95 8.42
CA TYR A 20 -4.52 -9.68 7.41
C TYR A 20 -3.19 -9.01 7.09
N LEU A 21 -3.18 -7.70 6.87
CA LEU A 21 -1.96 -6.93 6.65
C LEU A 21 -1.00 -7.05 7.84
N LEU A 22 -1.51 -6.87 9.06
CA LEU A 22 -0.72 -6.98 10.28
C LEU A 22 -0.15 -8.39 10.47
N ALA A 23 -0.92 -9.43 10.16
CA ALA A 23 -0.45 -10.81 10.23
C ALA A 23 0.71 -11.07 9.25
N VAL A 24 0.63 -10.54 8.03
CA VAL A 24 1.73 -10.62 7.05
C VAL A 24 2.98 -9.92 7.59
N ILE A 25 2.86 -8.67 8.03
CA ILE A 25 3.98 -7.88 8.57
C ILE A 25 4.65 -8.61 9.75
N ARG A 26 3.86 -9.24 10.63
CA ARG A 26 4.40 -10.01 11.76
C ARG A 26 5.11 -11.29 11.34
N SER A 27 4.55 -12.00 10.35
CA SER A 27 5.14 -13.24 9.85
C SER A 27 6.43 -12.99 9.05
N LYS A 28 6.52 -11.82 8.42
CA LYS A 28 7.64 -11.40 7.58
C LYS A 28 7.91 -9.90 7.78
N PRO A 29 8.77 -9.54 8.75
CA PRO A 29 9.09 -8.14 9.05
C PRO A 29 9.70 -7.34 7.89
N ASP A 30 10.30 -8.04 6.92
CA ASP A 30 10.86 -7.48 5.68
C ASP A 30 9.91 -7.63 4.47
N ALA A 31 8.61 -7.77 4.72
CA ALA A 31 7.63 -7.94 3.65
C ALA A 31 7.62 -6.78 2.66
N VAL A 32 7.34 -7.10 1.40
CA VAL A 32 7.11 -6.14 0.33
C VAL A 32 5.63 -6.13 -0.01
N ILE A 33 4.94 -5.04 0.34
CA ILE A 33 3.48 -4.94 0.26
C ILE A 33 3.07 -3.85 -0.73
N CYS A 34 2.32 -4.24 -1.76
CA CYS A 34 1.74 -3.28 -2.70
C CYS A 34 0.40 -2.74 -2.18
N LEU A 35 0.23 -1.42 -2.26
CA LEU A 35 -0.91 -0.67 -1.71
C LEU A 35 -1.69 0.06 -2.80
N ALA A 36 -2.98 -0.24 -2.91
CA ALA A 36 -3.95 0.58 -3.63
C ALA A 36 -4.28 1.88 -2.86
N THR A 37 -4.80 2.88 -3.58
CA THR A 37 -5.33 4.12 -2.98
C THR A 37 -6.84 4.22 -3.11
N GLY A 38 -7.43 5.30 -2.60
CA GLY A 38 -8.86 5.58 -2.70
C GLY A 38 -9.66 5.28 -1.44
N ALA A 39 -10.98 5.42 -1.54
CA ALA A 39 -11.87 5.39 -0.37
C ALA A 39 -11.95 4.01 0.30
N THR A 40 -11.93 2.92 -0.47
CA THR A 40 -12.09 1.55 0.05
C THR A 40 -10.96 1.11 1.00
N PRO A 41 -9.67 1.29 0.68
CA PRO A 41 -8.61 0.89 1.60
C PRO A 41 -8.36 1.89 2.75
N LEU A 42 -8.97 3.08 2.72
CA LEU A 42 -8.65 4.16 3.66
C LEU A 42 -8.82 3.76 5.13
N LEU A 43 -9.98 3.18 5.50
CA LEU A 43 -10.23 2.79 6.89
C LEU A 43 -9.37 1.58 7.29
N THR A 44 -9.03 0.70 6.34
CA THR A 44 -8.09 -0.41 6.56
C THR A 44 -6.72 0.11 6.96
N TYR A 45 -6.20 1.14 6.28
CA TYR A 45 -4.91 1.74 6.59
C TYR A 45 -4.93 2.47 7.93
N HIS A 46 -6.02 3.16 8.26
CA HIS A 46 -6.17 3.78 9.58
C HIS A 46 -6.07 2.74 10.71
N TYR A 47 -6.81 1.64 10.60
CA TYR A 47 -6.76 0.54 11.57
C TYR A 47 -5.40 -0.17 11.61
N LEU A 48 -4.74 -0.33 10.47
CA LEU A 48 -3.40 -0.92 10.42
C LEU A 48 -2.39 -0.07 11.20
N VAL A 49 -2.36 1.25 10.95
CA VAL A 49 -1.48 2.20 11.64
C VAL A 49 -1.74 2.18 13.14
N GLU A 50 -3.01 2.24 13.55
CA GLU A 50 -3.42 2.18 14.95
C GLU A 50 -2.89 0.90 15.62
N LYS A 51 -3.09 -0.26 15.00
CA LYS A 51 -2.63 -1.55 15.52
C LYS A 51 -1.10 -1.62 15.60
N ILE A 52 -0.38 -1.13 14.60
CA ILE A 52 1.09 -1.09 14.60
C ILE A 52 1.60 -0.29 15.81
N HIS A 53 1.03 0.88 16.07
CA HIS A 53 1.41 1.72 17.20
C HIS A 53 1.05 1.08 18.55
N GLN A 54 -0.20 0.61 18.70
CA GLN A 54 -0.66 -0.02 19.95
C GLN A 54 0.15 -1.25 20.32
N GLN A 55 0.55 -2.02 19.31
CA GLN A 55 1.24 -3.31 19.49
C GLN A 55 2.76 -3.18 19.33
N GLN A 56 3.27 -1.96 19.15
CA GLN A 56 4.69 -1.63 19.00
C GLN A 56 5.40 -2.52 17.97
N VAL A 57 4.76 -2.74 16.82
CA VAL A 57 5.31 -3.57 15.75
C VAL A 57 6.45 -2.83 15.07
N ASP A 58 7.62 -3.46 15.00
CA ASP A 58 8.76 -2.91 14.27
C ASP A 58 8.49 -2.97 12.76
N VAL A 59 8.45 -1.79 12.13
CA VAL A 59 8.25 -1.61 10.69
C VAL A 59 9.51 -1.16 9.97
N SER A 60 10.67 -1.18 10.64
CA SER A 60 11.93 -0.63 10.10
C SER A 60 12.43 -1.33 8.84
N GLN A 61 12.04 -2.59 8.63
CA GLN A 61 12.42 -3.42 7.47
C GLN A 61 11.33 -3.52 6.41
N LEU A 62 10.14 -3.01 6.69
CA LEU A 62 8.99 -3.11 5.80
C LEU A 62 9.20 -2.25 4.54
N THR A 63 8.81 -2.77 3.38
CA THR A 63 8.80 -2.01 2.13
C THR A 63 7.37 -1.98 1.57
N PHE A 64 6.82 -0.79 1.38
CA PHE A 64 5.59 -0.59 0.63
C PHE A 64 5.89 -0.26 -0.83
N VAL A 65 4.97 -0.63 -1.70
CA VAL A 65 4.99 -0.31 -3.13
C VAL A 65 3.68 0.38 -3.45
N LYS A 66 3.74 1.54 -4.08
CA LYS A 66 2.55 2.22 -4.59
C LYS A 66 2.07 1.47 -5.84
N LEU A 67 0.77 1.21 -5.94
CA LEU A 67 0.20 0.44 -7.06
C LEU A 67 0.15 1.23 -8.37
N ASP A 68 -0.26 2.49 -8.30
CA ASP A 68 -0.42 3.37 -9.46
C ASP A 68 -0.13 4.84 -9.14
N GLU A 69 -0.10 5.68 -10.18
CA GLU A 69 -0.08 7.14 -10.04
C GLU A 69 -0.67 7.80 -11.28
N TRP A 70 -1.18 9.01 -11.11
CA TRP A 70 -1.55 9.88 -12.22
C TRP A 70 -0.31 10.40 -12.96
N ALA A 71 -0.24 10.14 -14.26
CA ALA A 71 0.80 10.70 -15.11
C ALA A 71 0.70 12.23 -15.18
N ASP A 72 1.86 12.88 -15.26
CA ASP A 72 2.02 14.34 -15.47
C ASP A 72 1.45 15.23 -14.35
N LEU A 73 1.18 14.67 -13.16
CA LEU A 73 0.80 15.46 -11.99
C LEU A 73 1.95 15.58 -10.99
N PRO A 74 2.27 16.79 -10.49
CA PRO A 74 3.23 16.93 -9.40
C PRO A 74 2.82 16.08 -8.20
N LEU A 75 3.75 15.26 -7.69
CA LEU A 75 3.49 14.34 -6.59
C LEU A 75 3.02 15.02 -5.30
N THR A 76 3.27 16.32 -5.16
CA THR A 76 2.85 17.16 -4.03
C THR A 76 1.41 17.66 -4.14
N MET A 77 0.74 17.47 -5.29
CA MET A 77 -0.64 17.92 -5.46
C MET A 77 -1.60 17.10 -4.58
N PRO A 78 -2.54 17.75 -3.87
CA PRO A 78 -3.60 17.05 -3.16
C PRO A 78 -4.38 16.14 -4.11
N GLY A 79 -4.52 14.86 -3.73
CA GLY A 79 -5.31 13.89 -4.48
C GLY A 79 -4.50 12.96 -5.39
N THR A 80 -3.17 13.12 -5.45
CA THR A 80 -2.29 12.09 -6.02
C THR A 80 -2.25 10.83 -5.16
N CYS A 81 -1.89 9.70 -5.77
CA CYS A 81 -1.69 8.46 -5.01
C CYS A 81 -0.53 8.62 -4.01
N GLU A 82 0.48 9.42 -4.37
CA GLU A 82 1.58 9.78 -3.46
C GLU A 82 1.08 10.50 -2.21
N THR A 83 0.37 11.63 -2.35
CA THR A 83 -0.10 12.40 -1.18
C THR A 83 -0.98 11.55 -0.28
N PHE A 84 -1.82 10.68 -0.85
CA PHE A 84 -2.65 9.75 -0.10
C PHE A 84 -1.81 8.79 0.77
N LEU A 85 -0.83 8.09 0.18
CA LEU A 85 -0.01 7.13 0.94
C LEU A 85 0.92 7.82 1.93
N GLN A 86 1.42 9.01 1.59
CA GLN A 86 2.21 9.84 2.50
C GLN A 86 1.40 10.16 3.76
N GLN A 87 0.17 10.63 3.59
CA GLN A 87 -0.71 11.03 4.70
C GLN A 87 -1.20 9.84 5.54
N HIS A 88 -1.51 8.70 4.91
CA HIS A 88 -2.21 7.60 5.60
C HIS A 88 -1.32 6.44 6.02
N ILE A 89 -0.08 6.33 5.51
CA ILE A 89 0.85 5.24 5.82
C ILE A 89 2.23 5.77 6.21
N VAL A 90 2.89 6.53 5.31
CA VAL A 90 4.32 6.87 5.49
C VAL A 90 4.54 7.78 6.69
N GLN A 91 3.84 8.92 6.76
CA GLN A 91 4.01 9.88 7.84
C GLN A 91 3.53 9.33 9.19
N PRO A 92 2.33 8.69 9.30
CA PRO A 92 1.88 8.15 10.58
C PRO A 92 2.81 7.08 11.15
N LEU A 93 3.39 6.22 10.30
CA LEU A 93 4.33 5.16 10.73
C LEU A 93 5.78 5.65 10.84
N GLY A 94 6.08 6.89 10.45
CA GLY A 94 7.43 7.44 10.46
C GLY A 94 8.40 6.67 9.55
N LEU A 95 7.93 6.20 8.39
CA LEU A 95 8.76 5.41 7.48
C LEU A 95 9.86 6.26 6.85
N ARG A 96 10.99 5.63 6.58
CA ARG A 96 12.05 6.24 5.76
C ARG A 96 11.63 6.30 4.29
N GLU A 97 12.27 7.20 3.55
CA GLU A 97 12.00 7.39 2.12
C GLU A 97 12.21 6.10 1.30
N ASP A 98 13.18 5.25 1.68
CA ASP A 98 13.48 3.98 0.99
C ASP A 98 12.47 2.87 1.26
N GLN A 99 11.50 3.10 2.15
CA GLN A 99 10.45 2.15 2.52
C GLN A 99 9.16 2.33 1.71
N LEU A 100 9.06 3.35 0.85
CA LEU A 100 8.00 3.47 -0.14
C LEU A 100 8.61 3.50 -1.55
N ILE A 101 8.43 2.41 -2.30
CA ILE A 101 8.71 2.40 -3.74
C ILE A 101 7.55 3.12 -4.44
N SER A 102 7.83 4.34 -4.87
CA SER A 102 6.88 5.20 -5.58
C SER A 102 7.22 5.32 -7.09
N PHE A 103 6.27 5.87 -7.85
CA PHE A 103 6.40 6.24 -9.26
C PHE A 103 6.86 7.69 -9.42
N ARG A 104 7.65 7.96 -10.45
CA ARG A 104 7.98 9.30 -10.94
C ARG A 104 6.88 9.79 -11.87
N SER A 105 6.09 10.77 -11.43
CA SER A 105 4.91 11.21 -12.19
C SER A 105 5.24 11.93 -13.51
N GLU A 106 6.40 12.58 -13.61
CA GLU A 106 6.87 13.28 -14.83
C GLU A 106 7.46 12.32 -15.88
N GLU A 107 7.70 11.05 -15.52
CA GLU A 107 8.37 10.06 -16.37
C GLU A 107 7.60 8.74 -16.42
N ILE A 108 6.27 8.71 -16.26
CA ILE A 108 5.48 7.46 -16.34
C ILE A 108 5.46 6.94 -17.78
N ASN A 109 6.51 6.20 -18.11
CA ASN A 109 6.76 5.51 -19.37
C ASN A 109 7.28 4.10 -19.08
N GLU A 110 7.60 3.32 -20.12
CA GLU A 110 8.09 1.95 -19.97
C GLU A 110 9.35 1.86 -19.09
N THR A 111 10.26 2.84 -19.17
CA THR A 111 11.48 2.88 -18.35
C THR A 111 11.18 3.01 -16.85
N GLU A 112 10.17 3.79 -16.50
CA GLU A 112 9.74 3.93 -15.10
C GLU A 112 9.06 2.65 -14.57
N CYS A 113 8.22 2.03 -15.39
CA CYS A 113 7.65 0.70 -15.08
C CYS A 113 8.76 -0.35 -14.88
N GLU A 114 9.80 -0.35 -15.72
CA GLU A 114 10.97 -1.21 -15.56
C GLU A 114 11.75 -0.89 -14.27
N ARG A 115 11.92 0.39 -13.93
CA ARG A 115 12.59 0.81 -12.69
C ARG A 115 11.86 0.26 -11.47
N VAL A 116 10.56 0.45 -11.37
CA VAL A 116 9.74 -0.04 -10.26
C VAL A 116 9.76 -1.58 -10.22
N THR A 117 9.58 -2.23 -11.35
CA THR A 117 9.65 -3.71 -11.47
C THR A 117 11.00 -4.24 -10.97
N ASN A 118 12.10 -3.60 -11.37
CA ASN A 118 13.45 -3.99 -10.94
C ASN A 118 13.67 -3.76 -9.44
N LEU A 119 13.13 -2.68 -8.87
CA LEU A 119 13.22 -2.44 -7.41
C LEU A 119 12.45 -3.50 -6.62
N ILE A 120 11.25 -3.87 -7.08
CA ILE A 120 10.45 -4.96 -6.49
C ILE A 120 11.22 -6.29 -6.59
N ALA A 121 11.78 -6.61 -7.76
CA ALA A 121 12.53 -7.84 -7.97
C ALA A 121 13.78 -7.94 -7.07
N ARG A 122 14.49 -6.82 -6.87
CA ARG A 122 15.66 -6.76 -5.96
C ARG A 122 15.30 -7.00 -4.49
N LYS A 123 14.04 -6.77 -4.12
CA LYS A 123 13.51 -7.06 -2.78
C LYS A 123 12.92 -8.46 -2.65
N GLY A 124 12.97 -9.27 -3.72
CA GLY A 124 12.47 -10.65 -3.72
C GLY A 124 11.04 -10.82 -4.22
N GLY A 125 10.42 -9.76 -4.80
CA GLY A 125 9.04 -9.79 -5.28
C GLY A 125 8.05 -9.20 -4.27
N LEU A 126 6.75 -9.28 -4.58
CA LEU A 126 5.66 -8.86 -3.67
C LEU A 126 5.22 -10.02 -2.79
N ASP A 127 5.08 -9.78 -1.49
CA ASP A 127 4.51 -10.72 -0.52
C ASP A 127 2.98 -10.59 -0.42
N LEU A 128 2.48 -9.38 -0.61
CA LEU A 128 1.05 -9.08 -0.57
C LEU A 128 0.74 -7.91 -1.51
N CYS A 129 -0.43 -7.95 -2.14
CA CYS A 129 -0.95 -6.86 -2.93
C CYS A 129 -2.39 -6.57 -2.52
N VAL A 130 -2.66 -5.33 -2.10
CA VAL A 130 -4.01 -4.84 -1.80
C VAL A 130 -4.55 -4.21 -3.07
N LEU A 131 -5.65 -4.75 -3.60
CA LEU A 131 -6.29 -4.29 -4.83
C LEU A 131 -7.70 -3.78 -4.57
N GLY A 132 -8.11 -2.75 -5.30
CA GLY A 132 -9.48 -2.27 -5.35
C GLY A 132 -10.24 -2.86 -6.55
N LEU A 133 -11.54 -3.10 -6.38
CA LEU A 133 -12.44 -3.39 -7.50
C LEU A 133 -13.29 -2.16 -7.80
N GLY A 134 -12.98 -1.48 -8.90
CA GLY A 134 -13.80 -0.36 -9.39
C GLY A 134 -15.16 -0.82 -9.95
N LYS A 135 -16.13 0.08 -10.00
CA LYS A 135 -17.48 -0.20 -10.53
C LYS A 135 -17.48 -0.72 -11.99
N THR A 136 -16.44 -0.40 -12.76
CA THR A 136 -16.27 -0.83 -14.16
C THR A 136 -15.29 -2.01 -14.29
N VAL A 137 -14.98 -2.72 -13.20
CA VAL A 137 -14.03 -3.86 -13.17
C VAL A 137 -12.61 -3.46 -13.66
N ILE A 138 -12.20 -2.23 -13.35
CA ILE A 138 -10.79 -1.85 -13.44
C ILE A 138 -10.16 -2.21 -12.08
N LEU A 139 -9.10 -3.00 -12.15
CA LEU A 139 -8.21 -3.28 -11.03
C LEU A 139 -7.15 -2.17 -11.01
N GLY A 140 -7.05 -1.53 -9.87
CA GLY A 140 -5.96 -0.64 -9.48
C GLY A 140 -5.80 -0.68 -7.98
#